data_AF-A0A158PBN2-F1
#
_entry.id   AF-A0A158PBN2-F1
#
_cell.length_a   1.000
_cell.length_b   1.000
_cell.length_c   1.000
_cell.angle_alpha   90.00
_cell.angle_beta   90.00
_cell.angle_gamma   90.00
#
_symmetry.space_group_name_H-M   'P 1'
#
loop_
_entity.id
_entity.type
_entity.pdbx_description
1 polymer ?
#
loop_
_entity_poly.entity_id
_entity_poly.type
_entity_poly.pdbx_seq_one_letter_code
_entity_poly.pdbx_strand_id
1 'polypeptide(L)'
;MIYMISLELLDVFNSSKSTTKERGVMDEQHFGKFLKELTRIRGMLGDILSYDWIPIPLASTQTTTFAVYCYLVVDGVLQHLPICLYDDLNMTALSTRFAFSLLLNTVYLGWLKSSQVILNPFGLDDDDYEAGSLIDMYQRSLAAILTRPESTLPIEKYIHHHLPHTVGSALVGGCSETSLIGSMANKVMPSVGQEIIQTI
;
A
#
# COMPACT_ATOMS: atom_id res chain seq x y z
N MET A 1 1.81 -26.14 -0.05
CA MET A 1 1.07 -24.93 0.38
C MET A 1 0.06 -24.48 -0.68
N ILE A 2 0.46 -24.16 -1.92
CA ILE A 2 -0.46 -23.80 -3.03
C ILE A 2 -1.60 -24.81 -3.23
N TYR A 3 -1.26 -26.11 -3.22
CA TYR A 3 -2.23 -27.19 -3.36
C TYR A 3 -3.24 -27.27 -2.22
N MET A 4 -2.82 -26.90 -1.00
CA MET A 4 -3.70 -26.94 0.19
C MET A 4 -4.74 -25.83 0.12
N ILE A 5 -4.33 -24.61 -0.22
CA ILE A 5 -5.23 -23.46 -0.43
C ILE A 5 -6.22 -23.76 -1.58
N SER A 6 -5.74 -24.41 -2.64
CA SER A 6 -6.58 -24.79 -3.77
C SER A 6 -7.62 -25.85 -3.41
N LEU A 7 -7.28 -26.78 -2.51
CA LEU A 7 -8.19 -27.81 -1.99
C LEU A 7 -9.29 -27.20 -1.11
N GLU A 8 -8.94 -26.33 -0.16
CA GLU A 8 -9.94 -25.69 0.71
C GLU A 8 -10.96 -24.87 -0.09
N LEU A 9 -10.51 -24.15 -1.12
CA LEU A 9 -11.42 -23.39 -1.99
C LEU A 9 -12.31 -24.28 -2.87
N LEU A 10 -11.80 -25.45 -3.27
CA LEU A 10 -12.60 -26.44 -3.99
C LEU A 10 -13.68 -27.03 -3.07
N ASP A 11 -13.37 -27.23 -1.78
CA ASP A 11 -14.34 -27.67 -0.79
C ASP A 11 -15.41 -26.61 -0.52
N VAL A 12 -15.03 -25.33 -0.42
CA VAL A 12 -15.99 -24.21 -0.35
C VAL A 12 -16.87 -24.16 -1.60
N PHE A 13 -16.29 -24.33 -2.78
CA PHE A 13 -17.02 -24.38 -4.05
C PHE A 13 -18.05 -25.51 -4.08
N ASN A 14 -17.63 -26.73 -3.73
CA ASN A 14 -18.49 -27.91 -3.71
C ASN A 14 -19.61 -27.76 -2.67
N SER A 15 -19.28 -27.24 -1.49
CA SER A 15 -20.24 -26.96 -0.42
C SER A 15 -21.28 -25.90 -0.85
N SER A 16 -20.85 -24.80 -1.45
CA SER A 16 -21.74 -23.74 -1.95
C SER A 16 -22.66 -24.26 -3.06
N LYS A 17 -22.15 -25.07 -3.99
CA LYS A 17 -22.97 -25.68 -5.05
C LYS A 17 -24.03 -26.64 -4.49
N SER A 18 -23.68 -27.42 -3.46
CA SER A 18 -24.64 -28.33 -2.81
C SER A 18 -25.78 -27.57 -2.12
N THR A 19 -25.46 -26.50 -1.40
CA THR A 19 -26.44 -25.71 -0.63
C THR A 19 -27.38 -24.90 -1.53
N THR A 20 -26.90 -24.37 -2.66
CA THR A 20 -27.76 -23.73 -3.66
C THR A 20 -28.78 -24.71 -4.26
N LYS A 21 -28.35 -25.95 -4.55
CA LYS A 21 -29.21 -26.99 -5.11
C LYS A 21 -30.26 -27.49 -4.12
N GLU A 22 -29.91 -27.60 -2.84
CA GLU A 22 -30.81 -28.09 -1.79
C GLU A 22 -31.79 -27.03 -1.28
N ARG A 23 -31.37 -25.76 -1.19
CA ARG A 23 -32.17 -24.72 -0.53
C ARG A 23 -32.77 -23.67 -1.47
N GLY A 24 -32.39 -23.63 -2.75
CA GLY A 24 -32.90 -22.63 -3.70
C GLY A 24 -32.63 -21.18 -3.31
N VAL A 25 -31.67 -20.94 -2.40
CA VAL A 25 -31.45 -19.66 -1.71
C VAL A 25 -30.80 -18.60 -2.61
N MET A 26 -30.13 -19.00 -3.69
CA MET A 26 -29.35 -18.08 -4.51
C MET A 26 -29.58 -18.30 -5.99
N ASP A 27 -29.95 -17.23 -6.69
CA ASP A 27 -30.10 -17.19 -8.14
C ASP A 27 -28.74 -17.37 -8.84
N GLU A 28 -28.74 -17.93 -10.06
CA GLU A 28 -27.53 -18.33 -10.79
C GLU A 28 -26.58 -17.15 -11.03
N GLN A 29 -27.13 -15.95 -11.24
CA GLN A 29 -26.34 -14.72 -11.38
C GLN A 29 -25.62 -14.32 -10.09
N HIS A 30 -26.26 -14.53 -8.94
CA HIS A 30 -25.68 -14.22 -7.63
C HIS A 30 -24.59 -15.23 -7.26
N PHE A 31 -24.79 -16.51 -7.61
CA PHE A 31 -23.78 -17.55 -7.47
C PHE A 31 -22.54 -17.26 -8.34
N GLY A 32 -22.74 -16.84 -9.59
CA GLY A 32 -21.64 -16.42 -10.46
C GLY A 32 -20.82 -15.25 -9.88
N LYS A 33 -21.48 -14.26 -9.28
CA LYS A 33 -20.80 -13.14 -8.61
C LYS A 33 -20.01 -13.60 -7.38
N PHE A 34 -20.60 -14.44 -6.54
CA PHE A 34 -19.93 -15.01 -5.37
C PHE A 34 -18.66 -15.77 -5.76
N LEU A 35 -18.74 -16.64 -6.78
CA LEU A 35 -17.59 -17.38 -7.29
C LEU A 35 -16.49 -16.48 -7.86
N LYS A 36 -16.88 -15.40 -8.52
CA LYS A 36 -15.93 -14.41 -9.04
C LYS A 36 -15.14 -13.75 -7.91
N GLU A 37 -15.81 -13.35 -6.83
CA GLU A 37 -15.14 -12.77 -5.65
C GLU A 37 -14.27 -13.82 -4.91
N LEU A 38 -14.72 -15.06 -4.79
CA LEU A 38 -13.92 -16.13 -4.21
C LEU A 38 -12.63 -16.39 -5.01
N THR A 39 -12.75 -16.40 -6.35
CA THR A 39 -11.61 -16.55 -7.26
C THR A 39 -10.66 -15.34 -7.18
N ARG A 40 -11.19 -14.14 -6.95
CA ARG A 40 -10.39 -12.94 -6.73
C ARG A 40 -9.56 -13.05 -5.46
N ILE A 41 -10.17 -13.48 -4.35
CA ILE A 41 -9.46 -13.71 -3.07
C ILE A 41 -8.37 -14.77 -3.26
N ARG A 42 -8.66 -15.85 -3.99
CA ARG A 42 -7.65 -16.87 -4.36
C ARG A 42 -6.47 -16.26 -5.12
N GLY A 43 -6.75 -15.37 -6.08
CA GLY A 43 -5.72 -14.67 -6.85
C GLY A 43 -4.80 -13.89 -5.93
N MET A 44 -5.38 -13.07 -5.04
CA MET A 44 -4.61 -12.25 -4.09
C MET A 44 -3.77 -13.10 -3.12
N LEU A 45 -4.31 -14.22 -2.61
CA LEU A 45 -3.56 -15.13 -1.76
C LEU A 45 -2.45 -15.87 -2.52
N GLY A 46 -2.69 -16.18 -3.81
CA GLY A 46 -1.69 -16.72 -4.72
C GLY A 46 -0.57 -15.73 -5.02
N ASP A 47 -0.86 -14.44 -5.12
CA ASP A 47 0.15 -13.39 -5.30
C ASP A 47 1.06 -13.31 -4.08
N ILE A 48 0.50 -13.27 -2.87
CA ILE A 48 1.26 -13.28 -1.60
C ILE A 48 2.18 -14.50 -1.54
N LEU A 49 1.66 -15.67 -1.88
CA LEU A 49 2.43 -16.91 -1.90
C LEU A 49 3.52 -16.92 -2.98
N SER A 50 3.31 -16.22 -4.09
CA SER A 50 4.31 -16.09 -5.15
C SER A 50 5.47 -15.20 -4.72
N TYR A 51 5.20 -14.14 -3.95
CA TYR A 51 6.24 -13.29 -3.35
C TYR A 51 7.09 -14.05 -2.32
N ASP A 52 6.49 -14.95 -1.54
CA ASP A 52 7.22 -15.83 -0.60
C ASP A 52 8.01 -16.93 -1.34
N TRP A 53 7.45 -17.49 -2.41
CA TRP A 53 8.07 -18.58 -3.16
C TRP A 53 9.30 -18.16 -3.97
N ILE A 54 9.29 -16.95 -4.54
CA ILE A 54 10.40 -16.43 -5.36
C ILE A 54 10.97 -15.18 -4.67
N PRO A 55 11.91 -15.35 -3.72
CA PRO A 55 12.57 -14.21 -3.11
C PRO A 55 13.47 -13.48 -4.11
N ILE A 56 13.76 -12.22 -3.80
CA ILE A 56 14.75 -11.43 -4.55
C ILE A 56 16.07 -12.20 -4.62
N PRO A 57 16.77 -12.25 -5.78
CA PRO A 57 18.02 -12.97 -5.90
C PRO A 57 19.00 -12.58 -4.81
N LEU A 58 19.45 -13.57 -4.03
CA LEU A 58 20.33 -13.36 -2.89
C LEU A 58 21.64 -12.64 -3.27
N ALA A 59 22.15 -12.90 -4.47
CA ALA A 59 23.33 -12.22 -5.01
C ALA A 59 23.12 -10.70 -5.13
N SER A 60 21.92 -10.22 -5.44
CA SER A 60 21.62 -8.79 -5.57
C SER A 60 21.68 -8.09 -4.22
N THR A 61 21.05 -8.65 -3.18
CA THR A 61 21.10 -8.09 -1.82
C THR A 61 22.50 -8.15 -1.23
N GLN A 62 23.25 -9.21 -1.53
CA GLN A 62 24.65 -9.36 -1.10
C GLN A 62 25.56 -8.32 -1.78
N THR A 63 25.44 -8.14 -3.09
CA THR A 63 26.27 -7.20 -3.85
C THR A 63 26.08 -5.77 -3.36
N THR A 64 24.83 -5.34 -3.13
CA THR A 64 24.53 -4.01 -2.59
C THR A 64 25.08 -3.83 -1.18
N THR A 65 24.91 -4.82 -0.30
CA THR A 65 25.43 -4.76 1.08
C THR A 65 26.95 -4.68 1.09
N PHE A 66 27.61 -5.50 0.27
CA PHE A 66 29.06 -5.49 0.12
C PHE A 66 29.57 -4.13 -0.38
N ALA A 67 28.94 -3.58 -1.42
CA ALA A 67 29.32 -2.28 -1.98
C ALA A 67 29.24 -1.13 -0.95
N VAL A 68 28.16 -1.07 -0.17
CA VAL A 68 27.99 -0.05 0.88
C VAL A 68 29.03 -0.25 1.98
N TYR A 69 29.30 -1.48 2.42
CA TYR A 69 30.28 -1.73 3.47
C TYR A 69 31.72 -1.44 3.02
N CYS A 70 32.09 -1.79 1.80
CA CYS A 70 33.38 -1.41 1.22
C CYS A 70 33.54 0.11 1.15
N TYR A 71 32.50 0.84 0.76
CA TYR A 71 32.51 2.30 0.75
C TYR A 71 32.79 2.87 2.15
N LEU A 72 32.09 2.39 3.19
CA LEU A 72 32.29 2.85 4.57
C LEU A 72 33.69 2.56 5.10
N VAL A 73 34.25 1.38 4.78
CA VAL A 73 35.61 1.01 5.19
C VAL A 73 36.64 1.90 4.51
N VAL A 74 36.53 2.09 3.20
CA VAL A 74 37.47 2.94 2.43
C VAL A 74 37.39 4.39 2.90
N ASP A 75 36.18 4.92 3.08
CA ASP A 75 35.99 6.27 3.57
C ASP A 75 36.52 6.44 5.02
N GLY A 76 36.30 5.47 5.91
CA GLY A 76 36.91 5.46 7.24
C GLY A 76 38.45 5.42 7.20
N VAL A 77 39.03 4.71 6.23
CA VAL A 77 40.48 4.69 6.00
C VAL A 77 40.99 6.06 5.53
N LEU A 78 40.32 6.67 4.56
CA LEU A 78 40.66 7.99 4.04
C LEU A 78 40.46 9.10 5.09
N GLN A 79 39.60 8.88 6.07
CA GLN A 79 39.40 9.81 7.18
C GLN A 79 40.57 9.81 8.17
N HIS A 80 41.25 8.68 8.44
CA HIS A 80 42.39 8.67 9.37
C HIS A 80 43.72 9.09 8.73
N LEU A 81 43.87 8.97 7.40
CA LEU A 81 45.12 9.25 6.69
C LEU A 81 45.79 10.61 7.03
N PRO A 82 45.08 11.76 7.08
CA PRO A 82 45.72 13.03 7.39
C PRO A 82 46.24 13.12 8.84
N ILE A 83 45.67 12.36 9.78
CA ILE A 83 46.16 12.28 11.18
C ILE A 83 47.53 11.61 11.23
N CYS A 84 47.83 10.70 10.31
CA CYS A 84 49.08 9.95 10.28
C CYS A 84 50.19 10.62 9.43
N LEU A 85 49.85 11.52 8.51
CA LEU A 85 50.80 12.10 7.54
C LEU A 85 51.26 13.54 7.87
N TYR A 86 50.49 14.30 8.65
CA TYR A 86 50.77 15.72 8.90
C TYR A 86 50.74 16.03 10.40
N ASP A 87 51.81 16.61 10.93
CA ASP A 87 51.89 17.06 12.33
C ASP A 87 51.17 18.40 12.56
N ASP A 88 51.15 19.30 11.57
CA ASP A 88 50.44 20.59 11.63
C ASP A 88 49.03 20.47 11.05
N LEU A 89 48.10 19.94 11.85
CA LEU A 89 46.70 19.76 11.46
C LEU A 89 45.80 20.89 11.97
N ASN A 90 44.99 21.46 11.06
CA ASN A 90 43.88 22.31 11.46
C ASN A 90 42.73 21.45 12.00
N MET A 91 42.66 21.35 13.33
CA MET A 91 41.65 20.55 14.06
C MET A 91 40.20 20.89 13.68
N THR A 92 39.92 22.15 13.35
CA THR A 92 38.58 22.58 12.94
C THR A 92 38.21 22.05 11.55
N ALA A 93 39.16 22.06 10.61
CA ALA A 93 38.94 21.49 9.28
C ALA A 93 38.81 19.96 9.32
N LEU A 94 39.63 19.29 10.13
CA LEU A 94 39.60 17.84 10.31
C LEU A 94 38.28 17.37 10.95
N SER A 95 37.83 18.03 12.02
CA SER A 95 36.56 17.72 12.68
C SER A 95 35.36 17.98 11.77
N THR A 96 35.36 19.06 10.99
CA THR A 96 34.29 19.37 10.03
C THR A 96 34.21 18.31 8.93
N ARG A 97 35.36 17.88 8.39
CA ARG A 97 35.44 16.81 7.38
C ARG A 97 34.95 15.47 7.93
N PHE A 98 35.36 15.11 9.14
CA PHE A 98 34.91 13.89 9.83
C PHE A 98 33.40 13.92 10.07
N ALA A 99 32.86 15.04 10.58
CA ALA A 99 31.43 15.20 10.82
C ALA A 99 30.60 15.09 9.52
N PHE A 100 31.07 15.71 8.43
CA PHE A 100 30.41 15.63 7.13
C PHE A 100 30.41 14.21 6.58
N SER A 101 31.54 13.51 6.66
CA SER A 101 31.59 12.13 6.17
C SER A 101 30.79 11.16 7.03
N LEU A 102 30.77 11.35 8.36
CA LEU A 102 29.90 10.58 9.26
C LEU A 102 28.41 10.78 8.93
N LEU A 103 28.00 12.01 8.59
CA LEU A 103 26.65 12.30 8.12
C LEU A 103 26.34 11.54 6.82
N LEU A 104 27.23 11.59 5.82
CA LEU A 104 27.05 10.87 4.56
C LEU A 104 26.99 9.35 4.77
N ASN A 105 27.87 8.80 5.60
CA ASN A 105 27.88 7.39 5.95
C ASN A 105 26.59 6.95 6.64
N THR A 106 26.02 7.81 7.49
CA THR A 106 24.72 7.57 8.14
C THR A 106 23.59 7.53 7.12
N VAL A 107 23.62 8.39 6.09
CA VAL A 107 22.62 8.37 5.01
C VAL A 107 22.74 7.08 4.19
N TYR A 108 23.95 6.68 3.78
CA TYR A 108 24.15 5.44 3.00
C TYR A 108 23.79 4.17 3.78
N LEU A 109 24.16 4.12 5.07
CA LEU A 109 23.72 3.04 5.96
C LEU A 109 22.20 3.06 6.18
N GLY A 110 21.62 4.25 6.34
CA GLY A 110 20.18 4.44 6.49
C GLY A 110 19.40 3.92 5.28
N TRP A 111 19.86 4.22 4.06
CA TRP A 111 19.25 3.69 2.83
C TRP A 111 19.39 2.17 2.72
N LEU A 112 20.56 1.62 3.03
CA LEU A 112 20.74 0.17 3.06
C LEU A 112 19.79 -0.49 4.07
N LYS A 113 19.65 0.09 5.26
CA LYS A 113 18.79 -0.44 6.32
C LYS A 113 17.31 -0.32 6.00
N SER A 114 16.86 0.82 5.45
CA SER A 114 15.49 1.00 4.98
C SER A 114 15.13 -0.04 3.91
N SER A 115 16.03 -0.32 2.96
CA SER A 115 15.82 -1.37 1.97
C SER A 115 15.78 -2.78 2.57
N GLN A 116 16.46 -3.04 3.69
CA GLN A 116 16.47 -4.35 4.35
C GLN A 116 15.14 -4.63 5.07
N VAL A 117 14.56 -3.63 5.74
CA VAL A 117 13.27 -3.75 6.44
C VAL A 117 12.14 -4.07 5.44
N ILE A 118 12.13 -3.43 4.27
CA ILE A 118 11.09 -3.63 3.25
C ILE A 118 11.17 -5.02 2.59
N LEU A 119 12.30 -5.74 2.75
CA LEU A 119 12.54 -7.01 2.06
C LEU A 119 11.55 -8.11 2.48
N ASN A 120 11.16 -8.14 3.76
CA ASN A 120 10.19 -9.10 4.29
C ASN A 120 9.16 -8.39 5.18
N PRO A 121 8.06 -7.87 4.62
CA PRO A 121 7.08 -7.08 5.35
C PRO A 121 6.10 -7.94 6.20
N PHE A 122 6.27 -9.26 6.23
CA PHE A 122 5.46 -10.20 7.03
C PHE A 122 6.25 -10.75 8.25
N GLY A 123 7.28 -10.03 8.69
CA GLY A 123 8.07 -10.38 9.85
C GLY A 123 7.40 -10.00 11.18
N LEU A 124 8.25 -9.69 12.15
CA LEU A 124 7.86 -9.25 13.50
C LEU A 124 8.49 -7.89 13.84
N ASP A 125 8.99 -7.16 12.83
CA ASP A 125 9.56 -5.83 13.01
C ASP A 125 8.42 -4.82 13.23
N ASP A 126 8.70 -3.70 13.88
CA ASP A 126 7.70 -2.69 14.25
C ASP A 126 6.98 -2.07 13.03
N ASP A 127 7.64 -2.05 11.87
CA ASP A 127 7.12 -1.49 10.62
C ASP A 127 6.46 -2.53 9.70
N ASP A 128 6.39 -3.81 10.13
CA ASP A 128 5.78 -4.89 9.35
C ASP A 128 4.24 -4.85 9.36
N TYR A 129 3.63 -5.59 8.44
CA TYR A 129 2.17 -5.73 8.43
C TYR A 129 1.67 -6.52 9.65
N GLU A 130 0.71 -5.95 10.39
CA GLU A 130 -0.05 -6.65 11.43
C GLU A 130 -1.06 -7.65 10.83
N ALA A 131 -0.59 -8.64 10.07
CA ALA A 131 -1.43 -9.59 9.35
C ALA A 131 -2.37 -10.36 10.30
N GLY A 132 -1.93 -10.68 11.52
CA GLY A 132 -2.77 -11.32 12.54
C GLY A 132 -3.97 -10.47 12.95
N SER A 133 -3.73 -9.18 13.24
CA SER A 133 -4.78 -8.20 13.57
C SER A 133 -5.79 -8.05 12.43
N LEU A 134 -5.29 -8.03 11.20
CA LEU A 134 -6.11 -7.95 10.00
C LEU A 134 -7.01 -9.19 9.83
N ILE A 135 -6.47 -10.40 10.03
CA ILE A 135 -7.25 -11.65 9.95
C ILE A 135 -8.36 -11.67 11.00
N ASP A 136 -8.03 -11.31 12.24
CA ASP A 136 -8.98 -11.20 13.35
C ASP A 136 -10.14 -10.24 13.01
N MET A 137 -9.80 -9.08 12.45
CA MET A 137 -10.79 -8.08 12.02
C MET A 137 -11.71 -8.65 10.93
N TYR A 138 -11.17 -9.33 9.92
CA TYR A 138 -11.96 -9.94 8.85
C TYR A 138 -12.89 -11.04 9.37
N GLN A 139 -12.40 -11.90 10.26
CA GLN A 139 -13.22 -12.96 10.88
C GLN A 139 -14.38 -12.37 11.67
N ARG A 140 -14.14 -11.34 12.49
CA ARG A 140 -15.19 -10.66 13.26
C ARG A 140 -16.19 -9.94 12.37
N SER A 141 -15.72 -9.23 11.35
CA SER A 141 -16.58 -8.50 10.41
C SER A 141 -17.47 -9.46 9.60
N LEU A 142 -16.90 -10.55 9.09
CA LEU A 142 -17.65 -11.56 8.36
C LEU A 142 -18.72 -12.21 9.25
N ALA A 143 -18.35 -12.59 10.47
CA ALA A 143 -19.31 -13.14 11.43
C ALA A 143 -20.46 -12.15 11.69
N ALA A 144 -20.15 -10.88 11.95
CA ALA A 144 -21.15 -9.85 12.21
C ALA A 144 -22.11 -9.62 11.03
N ILE A 145 -21.60 -9.66 9.79
CA ILE A 145 -22.41 -9.52 8.58
C ILE A 145 -23.33 -10.74 8.39
N LEU A 146 -22.79 -11.96 8.55
CA LEU A 146 -23.54 -13.20 8.34
C LEU A 146 -24.59 -13.44 9.43
N THR A 147 -24.35 -13.02 10.67
CA THR A 147 -25.30 -13.18 11.78
C THR A 147 -26.25 -12.00 11.94
N ARG A 148 -26.14 -10.96 11.10
CA ARG A 148 -27.00 -9.78 11.20
C ARG A 148 -28.45 -10.19 10.93
N PRO A 149 -29.40 -9.96 11.85
CA PRO A 149 -30.80 -10.19 11.57
C PRO A 149 -31.23 -9.28 10.41
N GLU A 150 -31.95 -9.84 9.46
CA GLU A 150 -32.51 -9.12 8.30
C GLU A 150 -33.67 -8.21 8.74
N SER A 151 -33.38 -7.25 9.62
CA SER A 151 -34.33 -6.22 9.99
C SER A 151 -34.30 -5.13 8.91
N THR A 152 -35.47 -4.73 8.44
CA THR A 152 -35.64 -3.53 7.60
C THR A 152 -34.91 -2.36 8.26
N LEU A 153 -33.99 -1.72 7.52
CA LEU A 153 -33.30 -0.52 7.98
C LEU A 153 -34.35 0.49 8.45
N PRO A 154 -34.15 1.16 9.59
CA PRO A 154 -35.06 2.21 10.02
C PRO A 154 -35.11 3.27 8.92
N ILE A 155 -36.31 3.52 8.39
CA ILE A 155 -36.52 4.54 7.37
C ILE A 155 -36.09 5.88 7.97
N GLU A 156 -35.03 6.45 7.43
CA GLU A 156 -34.49 7.73 7.84
C GLU A 156 -35.56 8.81 7.58
N LYS A 157 -36.19 9.32 8.65
CA LYS A 157 -37.33 10.24 8.57
C LYS A 157 -36.97 11.66 8.16
N TYR A 158 -35.69 11.98 7.99
CA TYR A 158 -35.23 13.35 7.74
C TYR A 158 -34.23 13.38 6.58
N ILE A 159 -34.74 13.62 5.38
CA ILE A 159 -33.91 13.99 4.23
C ILE A 159 -33.52 15.45 4.43
N HIS A 160 -32.41 15.67 5.14
CA HIS A 160 -31.79 17.00 5.18
C HIS A 160 -31.31 17.36 3.76
N HIS A 161 -31.83 18.44 3.18
CA HIS A 161 -31.40 18.93 1.86
C HIS A 161 -29.90 19.28 1.82
N HIS A 162 -29.33 19.62 3.00
CA HIS A 162 -27.91 19.82 3.20
C HIS A 162 -27.47 19.14 4.50
N LEU A 163 -26.40 18.36 4.42
CA LEU A 163 -25.76 17.78 5.61
C LEU A 163 -25.22 18.91 6.48
N PRO A 164 -25.54 18.94 7.79
CA PRO A 164 -24.97 19.94 8.69
C PRO A 164 -23.46 19.72 8.81
N HIS A 165 -22.71 20.80 8.90
CA HIS A 165 -21.25 20.77 9.08
C HIS A 165 -20.86 21.54 10.34
N THR A 166 -19.69 21.20 10.90
CA THR A 166 -19.17 21.88 12.10
C THR A 166 -18.64 23.26 11.74
N VAL A 167 -18.58 24.16 12.74
CA VAL A 167 -18.06 25.53 12.55
C VAL A 167 -16.61 25.51 12.04
N GLY A 168 -15.76 24.59 12.51
CA GLY A 168 -14.38 24.44 12.01
C GLY A 168 -14.32 24.07 10.53
N SER A 169 -15.19 23.15 10.08
CA SER A 169 -15.33 22.80 8.66
C SER A 169 -15.86 23.96 7.82
N ALA A 170 -16.77 24.77 8.37
CA ALA A 170 -17.30 25.97 7.72
C ALA A 170 -16.24 27.06 7.49
N LEU A 171 -15.25 27.14 8.39
CA LEU A 171 -14.19 28.15 8.32
C LEU A 171 -13.07 27.77 7.34
N VAL A 172 -12.75 26.48 7.22
CA VAL A 172 -11.73 25.98 6.27
C VAL A 172 -12.27 26.00 4.84
N GLY A 173 -13.54 25.63 4.66
CA GLY A 173 -14.25 25.80 3.42
C GLY A 173 -15.05 27.09 3.46
N GLY A 174 -14.41 28.25 3.23
CA GLY A 174 -15.15 29.44 2.83
C GLY A 174 -16.12 29.00 1.74
N CYS A 175 -17.42 29.04 2.07
CA CYS A 175 -18.46 28.27 1.40
C CYS A 175 -18.25 28.23 -0.12
N SER A 176 -17.69 27.15 -0.65
CA SER A 176 -17.68 26.91 -2.08
C SER A 176 -19.09 26.46 -2.42
N GLU A 177 -19.99 27.43 -2.54
CA GLU A 177 -21.37 27.22 -2.99
C GLU A 177 -21.42 26.61 -4.40
N THR A 178 -20.29 26.56 -5.11
CA THR A 178 -20.16 25.91 -6.40
C THR A 178 -19.51 24.54 -6.23
N SER A 179 -20.29 23.50 -6.57
CA SER A 179 -19.74 22.17 -6.86
C SER A 179 -18.68 22.30 -7.96
N LEU A 180 -17.66 21.42 -7.96
CA LEU A 180 -16.68 21.35 -9.04
C LEU A 180 -17.37 20.86 -10.33
N ILE A 181 -17.88 21.80 -11.12
CA ILE A 181 -18.61 21.52 -12.38
C ILE A 181 -17.66 21.32 -13.58
N GLY A 182 -16.35 21.35 -13.33
CA GLY A 182 -15.28 21.20 -14.32
C GLY A 182 -14.65 22.54 -14.74
N SER A 183 -13.40 22.50 -15.17
CA SER A 183 -12.61 23.70 -15.51
C SER A 183 -13.16 24.52 -16.69
N MET A 184 -14.11 23.96 -17.45
CA MET A 184 -14.74 24.60 -18.61
C MET A 184 -16.19 25.02 -18.35
N ALA A 185 -16.71 24.76 -17.14
CA ALA A 185 -18.03 25.23 -16.76
C ALA A 185 -18.05 26.76 -16.79
N ASN A 186 -19.11 27.32 -17.38
CA ASN A 186 -19.26 28.77 -17.63
C ASN A 186 -18.21 29.43 -18.54
N LYS A 187 -17.30 28.70 -19.17
CA LYS A 187 -16.38 29.29 -20.15
C LYS A 187 -17.06 29.38 -21.52
N VAL A 188 -17.39 30.59 -21.96
CA VAL A 188 -17.86 30.84 -23.33
C VAL A 188 -16.68 30.69 -24.28
N MET A 189 -16.76 29.71 -25.16
CA MET A 189 -15.71 29.46 -26.16
C MET A 189 -15.77 30.55 -27.25
N PRO A 190 -14.64 31.16 -27.63
CA PRO A 190 -14.60 32.05 -28.77
C PRO A 190 -14.93 31.28 -30.07
N SER A 191 -15.62 31.93 -31.00
CA SER A 191 -16.01 31.35 -32.30
C SER A 191 -14.82 31.09 -33.24
N VAL A 192 -13.64 31.66 -32.95
CA VAL A 192 -12.39 31.41 -33.67
C VAL A 192 -11.81 30.06 -33.23
N GLY A 193 -11.62 29.15 -34.20
CA GLY A 193 -10.98 27.84 -33.97
C GLY A 193 -11.94 26.66 -33.74
N GLN A 194 -13.24 26.85 -33.94
CA GLN A 194 -14.25 25.77 -33.91
C GLN A 194 -14.50 25.12 -35.28
N GLU A 195 -13.59 25.32 -36.23
CA GLU A 195 -13.74 24.79 -37.59
C GLU A 195 -13.60 23.27 -37.60
N ILE A 196 -14.63 22.57 -38.08
CA ILE A 196 -14.60 21.12 -38.25
C ILE A 196 -13.83 20.82 -39.53
N ILE A 197 -12.60 20.32 -39.38
CA ILE A 197 -11.84 19.80 -40.52
C ILE A 197 -12.43 18.44 -40.88
N GLN A 198 -13.21 18.38 -41.96
CA GLN A 198 -13.58 17.09 -42.56
C GLN A 198 -12.35 16.51 -43.25
N THR A 199 -11.74 15.51 -42.63
CA THR A 199 -10.73 14.67 -43.30
C THR A 199 -11.42 13.82 -44.36
N ILE A 200 -10.95 13.97 -45.61
CA ILE A 200 -11.31 13.18 -46.79
C ILE A 200 -10.80 11.75 -46.63
#